data_AF-A0A6J7VE99-F1
#
_entry.id   AF-A0A6J7VE99-F1
#
_cell.length_a   1.000
_cell.length_b   1.000
_cell.length_c   1.000
_cell.angle_alpha   90.00
_cell.angle_beta   90.00
_cell.angle_gamma   90.00
#
_symmetry.space_group_name_H-M   'P 1'
#
loop_
_entity.id
_entity.type
_entity.pdbx_description
1 polymer ?
#
loop_
_entity_poly.entity_id
_entity_poly.type
_entity_poly.pdbx_seq_one_letter_code
_entity_poly.pdbx_strand_id
1 'polypeptide(L)' 'MATDNFLSMENLQGFEGLSALEESAVRLHEIYKSLMTGGFTEDEALSLIAKMTKPNSE' A
#
# COMPACT_ATOMS: atom_id res chain seq x y z
N MET A 1 -21.77 10.02 1.86
CA MET A 1 -21.28 8.75 2.45
C MET A 1 -20.00 8.41 1.73
N ALA A 2 -18.86 8.75 2.32
CA ALA A 2 -17.51 8.57 1.75
C ALA A 2 -16.60 7.95 2.82
N THR A 3 -17.16 7.06 3.63
CA THR A 3 -16.52 6.45 4.80
C THR A 3 -16.36 4.94 4.65
N ASP A 4 -16.88 4.34 3.58
CA ASP A 4 -16.82 2.90 3.35
C ASP A 4 -15.49 2.41 2.73
N ASN A 5 -14.64 3.30 2.22
CA ASN A 5 -13.36 2.90 1.61
C ASN A 5 -12.21 2.73 2.60
N PHE A 6 -12.37 3.18 3.86
CA PHE A 6 -11.31 3.07 4.88
C PHE A 6 -11.47 1.85 5.80
N LEU A 7 -12.67 1.26 5.85
CA LEU A 7 -12.99 0.10 6.70
C LEU A 7 -12.62 -1.24 6.03
N SER A 8 -12.40 -1.26 4.71
CA SER A 8 -11.93 -2.43 3.97
C SER A 8 -10.42 -2.71 4.11
N MET A 9 -9.78 -2.24 5.18
CA MET A 9 -8.43 -2.69 5.59
C MET A 9 -8.50 -3.87 6.56
N GLU A 10 -9.64 -4.56 6.61
CA GLU A 10 -9.75 -5.87 7.23
C GLU A 10 -9.00 -6.91 6.37
N ASN A 11 -7.87 -7.38 6.89
CA ASN A 11 -7.08 -8.54 6.47
C ASN A 11 -5.90 -8.27 5.52
N LEU A 12 -4.82 -7.67 6.06
CA LEU A 12 -3.46 -8.06 5.66
C LEU A 12 -3.13 -9.45 6.23
N GLN A 13 -3.97 -10.45 5.94
CA GLN A 13 -3.67 -11.85 6.24
C GLN A 13 -2.49 -12.25 5.36
N GLY A 14 -1.46 -12.89 5.94
CA GLY A 14 -0.28 -13.30 5.17
C GLY A 14 -0.68 -14.12 3.95
N PHE A 15 -0.10 -13.84 2.79
CA PHE A 15 -0.42 -14.56 1.56
C PHE A 15 0.26 -15.94 1.61
N GLU A 16 -0.52 -17.00 1.82
CA GLU A 16 0.02 -18.36 1.81
C GLU A 16 0.67 -18.67 0.45
N GLY A 17 1.93 -19.12 0.49
CA GLY A 17 2.67 -19.54 -0.70
C GLY A 17 3.45 -18.45 -1.42
N LEU A 18 3.44 -17.21 -0.94
CA LEU A 18 4.31 -16.14 -1.46
C LEU A 18 5.62 -16.06 -0.66
N SER A 19 6.71 -15.72 -1.35
CA SER A 19 7.94 -15.31 -0.70
C SER A 19 7.77 -13.94 -0.02
N ALA A 20 8.65 -13.63 0.94
CA ALA A 20 8.63 -12.33 1.64
C ALA A 20 8.70 -11.12 0.68
N LEU A 21 9.40 -11.27 -0.46
CA LEU A 21 9.48 -10.24 -1.48
C LEU A 21 8.15 -10.08 -2.22
N GLU A 22 7.52 -11.19 -2.61
CA GLU A 22 6.23 -11.20 -3.30
C GLU A 22 5.13 -10.64 -2.40
N GLU A 23 5.09 -11.03 -1.12
CA GLU A 23 4.16 -10.45 -0.15
C GLU A 23 4.36 -8.93 -0.01
N SER A 24 5.61 -8.46 0.00
CA SER A 24 5.92 -7.04 0.08
C SER A 24 5.46 -6.29 -1.16
N ALA A 25 5.65 -6.87 -2.35
CA ALA A 25 5.19 -6.29 -3.61
C ALA A 25 3.66 -6.18 -3.66
N VAL A 26 2.93 -7.20 -3.21
CA VAL A 26 1.46 -7.17 -3.15
C VAL A 26 0.98 -6.08 -2.20
N ARG A 27 1.55 -5.99 -0.98
CA ARG A 27 1.21 -4.94 -0.02
C ARG A 27 1.46 -3.53 -0.56
N LEU A 28 2.60 -3.32 -1.22
CA LEU A 28 2.91 -2.03 -1.84
C LEU A 28 1.93 -1.70 -2.97
N HIS A 29 1.50 -2.70 -3.74
CA HIS A 29 0.51 -2.51 -4.80
C HIS A 29 -0.89 -2.18 -4.23
N GLU A 30 -1.28 -2.77 -3.11
CA GLU A 30 -2.54 -2.43 -2.43
C GLU A 30 -2.54 -1.00 -1.87
N ILE A 31 -1.41 -0.57 -1.30
CA ILE A 31 -1.23 0.82 -0.87
C ILE A 31 -1.33 1.75 -2.07
N TYR A 32 -0.65 1.42 -3.18
CA TYR A 32 -0.74 2.19 -4.41
C TYR A 32 -2.18 2.31 -4.93
N LYS A 33 -2.92 1.20 -5.01
CA LYS A 33 -4.35 1.22 -5.41
C LYS A 33 -5.20 2.09 -4.48
N SER A 34 -4.94 2.05 -3.19
CA SER A 34 -5.64 2.86 -2.20
C SER A 34 -5.37 4.35 -2.40
N LEU A 35 -4.12 4.73 -2.68
CA LEU A 35 -3.74 6.11 -2.99
C LEU A 35 -4.38 6.59 -4.31
N MET A 36 -4.32 5.78 -5.37
CA MET A 36 -4.97 6.11 -6.64
C MET A 36 -6.48 6.29 -6.47
N THR A 37 -7.13 5.44 -5.67
CA THR A 37 -8.57 5.57 -5.34
C THR A 37 -8.87 6.80 -4.49
N GLY A 38 -7.90 7.22 -3.65
CA GLY A 38 -7.97 8.44 -2.85
C GLY A 38 -7.77 9.73 -3.65
N GLY A 39 -7.52 9.66 -4.97
CA GLY A 39 -7.38 10.81 -5.85
C GLY A 39 -5.94 11.34 -5.98
N PHE A 40 -4.94 10.61 -5.47
CA PHE A 40 -3.54 10.94 -5.71
C PHE A 40 -3.16 10.62 -7.16
N THR A 41 -2.27 11.43 -7.73
CA THR A 41 -1.64 11.10 -9.01
C THR A 41 -0.63 9.96 -8.84
N GLU A 42 -0.26 9.31 -9.95
CA GLU A 42 0.72 8.22 -9.95
C GLU A 42 2.05 8.65 -9.31
N ASP A 43 2.61 9.80 -9.72
CA ASP A 43 3.83 10.36 -9.16
C ASP A 43 3.74 10.62 -7.65
N GLU A 44 2.61 11.15 -7.17
CA GLU A 44 2.40 11.41 -5.75
C GLU A 44 2.31 10.11 -4.95
N ALA A 45 1.57 9.13 -5.45
CA ALA A 45 1.42 7.83 -4.81
C ALA A 45 2.77 7.10 -4.70
N LEU A 46 3.54 7.06 -5.79
CA LEU A 46 4.88 6.46 -5.81
C LEU A 46 5.86 7.21 -4.89
N SER A 47 5.81 8.55 -4.88
CA SER A 47 6.64 9.38 -3.99
C SER A 47 6.33 9.12 -2.51
N LEU A 48 5.06 8.99 -2.15
CA LEU A 48 4.62 8.69 -0.78
C LEU A 48 5.06 7.29 -0.34
N ILE A 49 4.85 6.28 -1.18
CA ILE A 49 5.30 4.91 -0.90
C ILE A 49 6.82 4.90 -0.69
N ALA A 50 7.58 5.51 -1.60
CA ALA A 50 9.03 5.60 -1.48
C ALA A 50 9.48 6.31 -0.20
N LYS A 51 8.77 7.36 0.25
CA LYS A 51 9.06 8.03 1.53
C LYS A 51 8.81 7.13 2.73
N MET A 52 7.76 6.31 2.71
CA MET A 52 7.41 5.40 3.79
C MET A 52 8.35 4.19 3.88
N THR A 53 8.87 3.71 2.75
CA THR A 53 9.77 2.55 2.68
C THR A 53 11.25 2.92 2.75
N LYS A 54 11.59 4.20 2.90
CA LYS A 54 12.98 4.60 3.13
C LYS A 54 13.45 3.95 4.42
N PRO A 55 14.65 3.34 4.43
CA PRO A 55 15.26 2.95 5.69
C PRO A 55 15.38 4.23 6.53
N ASN A 56 14.83 4.20 7.74
CA ASN A 56 15.05 5.28 8.67
C ASN A 56 16.57 5.27 8.92
N SER A 57 17.28 6.25 8.38
CA SER A 57 18.69 6.45 8.71
C SER A 57 18.72 6.92 10.16
N GLU A 58 18.87 5.97 11.08
CA GLU A 58 19.42 6.22 12.41
C GLU A 58 20.93 6.48 12.29
#